data_AF-E9HII9-F1
#
_entry.id   AF-E9HII9-F1
#
_cell.length_a   1.000
_cell.length_b   1.000
_cell.length_c   1.000
_cell.angle_alpha   90.00
_cell.angle_beta   90.00
_cell.angle_gamma   90.00
#
_symmetry.space_group_name_H-M   'P 1'
#
loop_
_entity.id
_entity.type
_entity.pdbx_description
1 polymer ?
#
loop_
_entity_poly.entity_id
_entity_poly.type
_entity_poly.pdbx_seq_one_letter_code
_entity_poly.pdbx_strand_id
1 'polypeptide(L)' 'EVEDLSDGCGAKISVIVVSKQFEGKPLLQRHRLVNSVLEEELKSIHAFSQKTLTPEQWEKLKNQPSESS' A
#
# COMPACT_ATOMS: atom_id res chain seq x y z
N GLU A 1 20.70 -1.18 -31.31
CA GLU A 1 20.88 -0.93 -29.86
C GLU A 1 19.70 -1.50 -29.09
N VAL A 2 19.89 -1.88 -27.83
CA VAL A 2 18.81 -2.21 -26.88
C VAL A 2 19.08 -1.38 -25.64
N GLU A 3 18.28 -0.32 -25.45
CA GLU A 3 18.28 0.46 -24.21
C GLU A 3 17.64 -0.38 -23.10
N ASP A 4 18.48 -0.97 -22.26
CA ASP A 4 18.06 -1.58 -21.01
C ASP A 4 17.82 -0.45 -19.99
N LEU A 5 16.56 -0.04 -19.85
CA LEU A 5 16.10 0.93 -18.85
C LEU A 5 15.68 0.25 -17.53
N SER A 6 16.21 -0.94 -17.21
CA SER A 6 15.93 -1.60 -15.93
C SER A 6 17.17 -1.61 -15.05
N ASP A 7 17.44 -0.43 -14.49
CA ASP A 7 18.35 -0.18 -13.39
C ASP A 7 17.94 -1.03 -12.17
N GLY A 8 18.38 -2.30 -12.14
CA GLY A 8 18.76 -3.11 -10.97
C GLY A 8 17.90 -3.15 -9.69
N CYS A 9 16.70 -2.59 -9.65
CA CYS A 9 15.95 -2.41 -8.40
C CYS A 9 14.53 -2.92 -8.60
N GLY A 10 14.27 -4.13 -8.09
CA GLY A 10 13.03 -4.84 -8.39
C GLY A 10 11.77 -4.06 -8.05
N ALA A 11 10.67 -4.44 -8.73
CA ALA A 11 9.42 -3.69 -8.72
C ALA A 11 9.00 -3.26 -7.31
N LYS A 12 8.87 -1.95 -7.09
CA LYS A 12 8.32 -1.39 -5.86
C LYS A 12 6.84 -1.07 -6.08
N ILE A 13 5.97 -1.76 -5.37
CA ILE A 13 4.52 -1.57 -5.47
C ILE A 13 4.00 -0.89 -4.21
N SER A 14 3.15 0.12 -4.37
CA SER A 14 2.49 0.80 -3.25
C SER A 14 0.98 0.80 -3.44
N VAL A 15 0.25 0.20 -2.51
CA VAL A 15 -1.22 0.09 -2.55
C VAL A 15 -1.86 0.78 -1.34
N ILE A 16 -3.03 1.36 -1.55
CA ILE A 16 -3.84 1.95 -0.47
C ILE A 16 -5.15 1.19 -0.44
N VAL A 17 -5.41 0.51 0.68
CA VAL A 17 -6.60 -0.29 0.88
C VAL A 17 -7.48 0.42 1.90
N VAL A 18 -8.70 0.75 1.48
CA VAL A 18 -9.68 1.44 2.32
C VAL A 18 -10.82 0.47 2.62
N SER A 19 -10.99 0.09 3.89
CA SER A 19 -12.05 -0.84 4.29
C SER A 19 -12.50 -0.62 5.73
N LYS A 20 -13.80 -0.76 5.99
CA LYS A 20 -14.38 -0.75 7.34
C LYS A 20 -13.89 -1.94 8.19
N GLN A 21 -13.47 -3.04 7.56
CA GLN A 21 -12.97 -4.22 8.27
C GLN A 21 -11.67 -3.95 9.05
N PHE A 22 -10.98 -2.85 8.74
CA PHE A 22 -9.79 -2.43 9.44
C PHE A 22 -10.12 -1.68 10.74
N GLU A 23 -11.34 -1.19 10.89
CA GLU A 23 -11.80 -0.52 12.11
C GLU A 23 -11.70 -1.46 13.31
N GLY A 24 -11.16 -0.95 14.43
CA GLY A 24 -10.90 -1.75 15.63
C GLY A 24 -9.79 -2.81 15.50
N LYS A 25 -9.23 -3.06 14.31
CA LYS A 25 -8.10 -3.99 14.13
C LYS A 25 -6.75 -3.29 14.27
N PRO A 26 -5.75 -3.90 14.93
CA PRO A 26 -4.39 -3.38 14.97
C PRO A 26 -3.72 -3.44 13.59
N LEU A 27 -2.78 -2.53 13.35
CA LEU A 27 -2.06 -2.39 12.06
C LEU A 27 -1.48 -3.73 11.56
N LEU A 28 -0.87 -4.51 12.46
CA LEU A 28 -0.29 -5.81 12.13
C LEU A 28 -1.33 -6.78 11.57
N GLN A 29 -2.54 -6.82 12.13
CA GLN A 29 -3.60 -7.72 11.66
C GLN A 29 -4.12 -7.28 10.29
N ARG A 30 -4.22 -5.96 10.05
CA ARG A 30 -4.57 -5.41 8.74
C ARG A 30 -3.52 -5.79 7.69
N HIS A 31 -2.23 -5.65 8.03
CA HIS A 31 -1.14 -6.01 7.13
C HIS A 31 -1.14 -7.50 6.82
N ARG A 32 -1.35 -8.37 7.82
CA ARG A 32 -1.46 -9.82 7.60
C ARG A 32 -2.59 -10.17 6.62
N LEU A 33 -3.76 -9.57 6.80
CA LEU A 33 -4.90 -9.81 5.89
C LEU A 33 -4.55 -9.50 4.44
N VAL A 34 -3.96 -8.34 4.19
CA VAL A 34 -3.58 -7.92 2.83
C VAL A 34 -2.41 -8.75 2.29
N ASN A 35 -1.40 -9.03 3.13
CA ASN A 35 -0.28 -9.88 2.73
C ASN A 35 -0.73 -11.30 2.39
N SER A 36 -1.71 -11.87 3.09
CA SER A 36 -2.25 -13.20 2.77
C SER A 36 -2.98 -13.22 1.44
N VAL A 37 -3.63 -12.11 1.05
CA VAL A 37 -4.31 -12.01 -0.25
C VAL A 37 -3.30 -11.81 -1.38
N LEU A 38 -2.23 -11.05 -1.13
CA LEU A 38 -1.22 -10.71 -2.14
C LEU A 38 0.03 -11.59 -2.05
N GLU A 39 0.02 -12.66 -1.25
CA GLU A 39 1.22 -13.45 -0.96
C GLU A 39 1.91 -13.96 -2.22
N GLU A 40 1.11 -14.37 -3.20
CA GLU A 40 1.59 -14.85 -4.50
C GLU A 40 2.31 -13.75 -5.29
N GLU A 41 1.71 -12.55 -5.34
CA GLU A 41 2.30 -11.38 -6.00
C GLU A 41 3.56 -10.91 -5.28
N LEU A 42 3.56 -10.94 -3.93
CA LEU A 42 4.68 -10.53 -3.10
C LEU A 42 5.94 -11.37 -3.32
N LYS A 43 5.80 -12.62 -3.79
CA LYS A 43 6.96 -13.48 -4.14
C LYS A 43 7.77 -12.92 -5.31
N SER A 44 7.14 -12.14 -6.18
CA SER A 44 7.77 -11.54 -7.36
C SER A 44 8.11 -10.05 -7.17
N ILE A 45 7.55 -9.40 -6.15
CA ILE A 45 7.73 -7.98 -5.85
C ILE A 45 8.89 -7.79 -4.86
N HIS A 46 9.87 -6.97 -5.23
CA HIS A 46 11.06 -6.74 -4.40
C HIS A 46 10.77 -5.84 -3.20
N ALA A 47 9.85 -4.88 -3.36
CA ALA A 47 9.42 -3.99 -2.29
C ALA A 47 7.92 -3.72 -2.38
N PHE A 48 7.19 -4.11 -1.35
CA PHE A 48 5.75 -3.84 -1.27
C PHE A 48 5.42 -2.93 -0.10
N SER A 49 4.65 -1.88 -0.38
CA SER A 49 4.13 -0.97 0.62
C SER A 49 2.61 -0.98 0.55
N GLN A 50 1.97 -1.13 1.71
CA GLN A 50 0.52 -1.07 1.81
C GLN A 50 0.12 -0.05 2.87
N LYS A 51 -0.92 0.73 2.58
CA LYS A 51 -1.58 1.58 3.56
C LYS A 51 -2.99 1.09 3.79
N THR A 52 -3.25 0.55 4.98
CA THR A 52 -4.58 0.10 5.38
C THR A 52 -5.28 1.20 6.18
N LEU A 53 -6.24 1.85 5.55
CA LEU A 53 -6.97 2.99 6.13
C LEU A 53 -8.44 2.64 6.30
N THR A 54 -9.09 3.19 7.32
CA THR A 54 -10.56 3.16 7.39
C THR A 54 -11.13 4.20 6.41
N PRO A 55 -12.37 4.04 5.93
CA PRO A 55 -13.01 5.05 5.10
C PRO A 55 -13.02 6.42 5.76
N GLU A 56 -13.27 6.51 7.07
CA GLU A 56 -13.18 7.78 7.80
C GLU A 56 -11.76 8.40 7.76
N GLN A 57 -10.71 7.58 7.92
CA GLN A 57 -9.33 8.07 7.82
C GLN A 57 -9.00 8.54 6.40
N TRP A 58 -9.44 7.80 5.39
CA TRP A 58 -9.25 8.15 3.99
C TRP A 58 -9.95 9.45 3.62
N GLU A 59 -11.17 9.66 4.09
CA GLU A 59 -11.89 10.93 3.91
C GLU A 59 -11.17 12.09 4.60
N LYS A 60 -10.67 11.91 5.83
CA LYS A 60 -9.86 12.93 6.53
C LYS A 60 -8.56 13.27 5.80
N LEU A 61 -7.93 12.29 5.14
CA LEU A 61 -6.73 12.51 4.34
C LEU A 61 -7.03 13.24 3.03
N LYS A 62 -8.16 12.94 2.38
CA LYS A 62 -8.61 13.64 1.18
C LYS A 62 -9.03 15.08 1.45
N ASN A 63 -9.65 15.33 2.61
CA ASN A 63 -10.13 16.65 3.02
C ASN A 63 -9.07 17.50 3.73
N GLN A 64 -7.84 17.01 3.90
CA GLN A 64 -6.71 17.89 4.17
C GLN A 64 -6.20 18.39 2.82
N PRO A 65 -6.55 19.62 2.38
CA PRO A 65 -5.74 20.26 1.37
C PRO A 65 -4.33 20.30 1.95
N SER A 66 -3.35 19.87 1.15
CA SER A 66 -1.96 20.20 1.41
C SER A 66 -1.89 21.71 1.55
N GLU A 67 -1.96 22.23 2.78
CA GLU A 67 -1.55 23.58 3.08
C GLU A 67 -0.06 23.62 2.80
N SER A 68 0.24 23.99 1.56
CA SER A 68 1.50 24.56 1.16
C SER A 68 1.83 25.66 2.16
N SER A 69 2.78 25.39 3.04
CA SER A 69 3.49 26.43 3.77
C SER A 69 4.80 26.73 3.07
#